data_AF-A0A0G1T393-F1
#
_entry.id   AF-A0A0G1T393-F1
#
_cell.length_a   1.000
_cell.length_b   1.000
_cell.length_c   1.000
_cell.angle_alpha   90.00
_cell.angle_beta   90.00
_cell.angle_gamma   90.00
#
_symmetry.space_group_name_H-M   'P 1'
#
loop_
_entity.id
_entity.type
_entity.pdbx_description
1 polymer ?
#
loop_
_entity_poly.entity_id
_entity_poly.type
_entity_poly.pdbx_seq_one_letter_code
_entity_poly.pdbx_strand_id
1 'polypeptide(L)' 'MRGASTEIKSRIKKLREAIEHHRYLYHVLDRQEISEEALDSLKRELTLLEEQYPELITPDSPSQRIGGKPLP' A
#
# COMPACT_ATOMS: atom_id res chain seq x y z
N MET A 1 -21.09 -1.11 -14.27
CA MET A 1 -19.95 -1.35 -13.35
C MET A 1 -18.72 -1.57 -14.20
N ARG A 2 -17.76 -0.64 -14.23
CA ARG A 2 -16.47 -0.88 -14.90
C ARG A 2 -15.66 -1.75 -13.95
N GLY A 3 -15.54 -3.05 -14.25
CA GLY A 3 -14.61 -3.90 -13.51
C GLY A 3 -13.18 -3.40 -13.69
N ALA A 4 -12.33 -3.60 -12.68
CA ALA A 4 -10.95 -3.14 -12.74
C ALA A 4 -10.18 -3.68 -13.97
N SER A 5 -9.55 -2.78 -14.72
CA SER A 5 -8.62 -3.11 -15.81
C SER A 5 -7.44 -3.95 -15.30
N THR A 6 -6.88 -4.80 -16.16
CA THR A 6 -5.62 -5.54 -15.89
C THR A 6 -4.50 -4.59 -15.45
N GLU A 7 -4.48 -3.36 -15.97
CA GLU A 7 -3.50 -2.34 -15.59
C GLU A 7 -3.67 -1.88 -14.14
N ILE A 8 -4.92 -1.68 -13.70
CA ILE A 8 -5.23 -1.31 -12.32
C ILE A 8 -4.81 -2.43 -11.36
N LYS A 9 -5.15 -3.68 -11.69
CA LYS A 9 -4.74 -4.84 -10.89
C LYS A 9 -3.21 -4.92 -10.78
N SER A 10 -2.51 -4.71 -11.89
CA SER A 10 -1.04 -4.67 -11.93
C SER A 10 -0.47 -3.52 -11.11
N ARG A 11 -1.09 -2.33 -11.17
CA ARG A 11 -0.66 -1.15 -10.40
C ARG A 11 -0.84 -1.38 -8.90
N ILE A 12 -1.99 -1.86 -8.45
CA ILE A 12 -2.24 -2.21 -7.05
C ILE A 12 -1.20 -3.22 -6.56
N LYS A 13 -0.95 -4.29 -7.34
CA LYS A 13 0.08 -5.28 -6.99
C LYS A 13 1.46 -4.64 -6.78
N LYS A 14 1.90 -3.80 -7.72
CA LYS A 14 3.19 -3.10 -7.62
C LYS A 14 3.26 -2.16 -6.42
N LEU A 15 2.18 -1.43 -6.14
CA LEU A 15 2.11 -0.55 -4.97
C LEU A 15 2.24 -1.33 -3.67
N ARG A 16 1.55 -2.47 -3.55
CA ARG A 16 1.67 -3.35 -2.37
C ARG A 16 3.10 -3.85 -2.17
N GLU A 17 3.72 -4.36 -3.23
CA GLU A 17 5.10 -4.85 -3.20
C GLU A 17 6.09 -3.74 -2.81
N ALA A 18 5.96 -2.55 -3.40
CA ALA A 18 6.83 -1.42 -3.09
C ALA A 18 6.67 -0.94 -1.64
N ILE A 19 5.44 -0.79 -1.16
CA ILE A 19 5.17 -0.35 0.22
C ILE A 19 5.73 -1.36 1.21
N GLU A 20 5.49 -2.65 1.02
CA GLU A 20 6.01 -3.69 1.92
C GLU A 20 7.55 -3.77 1.88
N HIS A 21 8.16 -3.61 0.70
CA HIS A 21 9.61 -3.55 0.56
C HIS A 21 10.22 -2.38 1.37
N HIS A 22 9.68 -1.17 1.22
CA HIS A 22 10.18 -0.01 1.96
C HIS A 22 9.89 -0.10 3.46
N ARG A 23 8.77 -0.70 3.87
CA ARG A 23 8.51 -1.00 5.29
C ARG A 23 9.51 -2.00 5.86
N TYR A 24 9.86 -3.04 5.10
CA TYR A 24 10.87 -4.01 5.50
C TYR A 24 12.25 -3.35 5.64
N LEU A 25 12.64 -2.53 4.68
CA LEU A 25 13.89 -1.76 4.75
C LEU A 25 13.95 -0.91 6.03
N TYR A 26 12.88 -0.16 6.31
CA TYR A 26 12.83 0.72 7.47
C TYR A 26 12.80 -0.04 8.80
N HIS A 27 11.90 -1.01 8.96
CA HIS A 27 11.69 -1.68 10.25
C HIS A 27 12.65 -2.83 10.55
N VAL A 28 13.20 -3.48 9.52
CA VAL A 28 14.04 -4.69 9.69
C VAL A 28 15.50 -4.40 9.39
N LEU A 29 15.78 -3.62 8.34
CA LEU A 29 17.15 -3.36 7.90
C LEU A 29 17.70 -2.02 8.40
N ASP A 30 16.89 -1.21 9.09
CA ASP A 30 17.23 0.16 9.52
C ASP A 30 17.78 1.00 8.35
N ARG A 31 17.11 0.89 7.19
CA ARG A 31 17.47 1.53 5.93
C ARG A 31 16.27 2.25 5.32
N GLN A 32 16.56 3.35 4.63
CA GLN A 32 15.56 4.12 3.91
C GLN A 32 16.08 4.47 2.51
N GLU A 33 15.38 3.98 1.49
CA GLU A 33 15.71 4.25 0.07
C GLU A 33 14.92 5.41 -0.52
N ILE A 34 13.74 5.69 0.05
CA ILE A 34 12.86 6.78 -0.37
C ILE A 34 12.44 7.61 0.84
N SER A 35 12.15 8.88 0.64
CA SER A 35 11.69 9.76 1.72
C SER A 35 10.33 9.30 2.29
N GLU A 36 10.00 9.74 3.50
CA GLU A 36 8.72 9.40 4.12
C GLU A 36 7.54 9.91 3.28
N GLU A 37 7.68 11.09 2.66
CA GLU A 37 6.65 11.68 1.79
C GLU A 37 6.43 10.84 0.52
N ALA A 38 7.50 10.26 -0.03
CA ALA A 38 7.40 9.35 -1.16
C ALA A 38 6.65 8.08 -0.77
N LEU A 39 6.98 7.48 0.38
CA LEU A 39 6.27 6.30 0.89
C LEU A 39 4.79 6.60 1.17
N ASP A 40 4.48 7.76 1.73
CA ASP A 40 3.11 8.18 1.99
C ASP A 40 2.33 8.46 0.71
N SER A 41 3.00 8.96 -0.34
CA SER A 41 2.40 9.11 -1.67
C SER A 41 2.00 7.75 -2.26
N LEU A 42 2.85 6.72 -2.13
CA LEU A 42 2.54 5.35 -2.57
C LEU A 42 1.34 4.76 -1.80
N LYS A 43 1.30 4.94 -0.48
CA LYS A 43 0.18 4.50 0.36
C LYS A 43 -1.13 5.19 -0.04
N ARG A 44 -1.10 6.52 -0.23
CA ARG A 44 -2.28 7.30 -0.66
C ARG A 44 -2.80 6.80 -2.00
N GLU A 45 -1.92 6.56 -2.97
CA GLU A 45 -2.32 6.03 -4.27
C GLU A 45 -2.98 4.65 -4.15
N LEU A 46 -2.40 3.74 -3.35
CA LEU A 46 -2.98 2.42 -3.10
C LEU A 46 -4.39 2.54 -2.50
N THR A 47 -4.55 3.37 -1.47
CA THR A 47 -5.85 3.61 -0.84
C THR A 47 -6.88 4.13 -1.83
N LEU A 48 -6.53 5.12 -2.64
CA LEU A 48 -7.46 5.68 -3.64
C LEU A 48 -7.89 4.64 -4.69
N LEU A 49 -6.96 3.80 -5.15
CA LEU A 49 -7.27 2.73 -6.09
C LEU A 49 -8.16 1.66 -5.45
N GLU A 50 -7.92 1.31 -4.20
CA GLU A 50 -8.72 0.33 -3.47
C GLU A 50 -10.13 0.87 -3.12
N GLU A 51 -10.27 2.16 -2.83
CA GLU A 51 -11.58 2.82 -2.67
C GLU A 51 -12.37 2.83 -3.98
N GLN A 52 -11.71 3.04 -5.12
CA GLN A 52 -12.33 3.00 -6.44
C GLN A 52 -12.70 1.58 -6.90
N TYR A 53 -11.93 0.58 -6.48
CA TYR A 53 -12.11 -0.83 -6.83
C TYR A 53 -12.13 -1.71 -5.57
N PRO A 54 -13.23 -1.68 -4.79
CA PRO A 54 -13.33 -2.44 -3.54
C PRO A 54 -13.17 -3.95 -3.73
N GLU A 55 -13.44 -4.47 -4.93
CA GLU A 55 -13.24 -5.88 -5.27
C GLU A 55 -11.77 -6.32 -5.28
N LEU A 56 -10.84 -5.36 -5.30
CA LEU A 56 -9.40 -5.62 -5.28
C LEU A 56 -8.80 -5.51 -3.88
N ILE A 57 -9.55 -5.06 -2.88
CA ILE A 57 -9.09 -5.00 -1.49
C ILE A 57 -8.82 -6.42 -1.01
N THR A 58 -7.63 -6.64 -0.45
CA THR A 58 -7.27 -7.91 0.17
C THR A 58 -6.93 -7.71 1.65
N PRO A 59 -7.22 -8.68 2.53
CA PRO A 59 -6.94 -8.55 3.97
C PRO A 59 -5.46 -8.33 4.32
N ASP A 60 -4.55 -8.78 3.45
CA ASP A 60 -3.11 -8.63 3.59
C ASP A 60 -2.57 -7.28 3.08
N SER A 61 -3.42 -6.46 2.45
CA SER A 61 -3.01 -5.18 1.85
C SER A 61 -2.48 -4.20 2.91
N PRO A 62 -1.34 -3.52 2.67
CA PRO A 62 -0.76 -2.56 3.60
C PRO A 62 -1.67 -1.39 3.97
N SER A 63 -2.61 -1.01 3.09
CA SER A 63 -3.62 0.03 3.36
C SER A 63 -4.63 -0.36 4.46
N GLN A 64 -4.90 -1.67 4.62
CA GLN A 64 -5.82 -2.20 5.64
C GLN A 64 -5.15 -2.32 7.00
N ARG A 65 -3.82 -2.32 7.04
CA ARG A 65 -3.02 -2.30 8.27
C ARG A 65 -3.01 -0.88 8.82
N ILE A 66 -4.14 -0.45 9.38
CA ILE A 66 -4.19 0.73 10.25
C ILE A 66 -3.13 0.48 11.33
N GLY A 67 -2.11 1.35 11.40
CA GLY A 67 -1.13 1.33 12.48
C GLY A 67 -1.90 1.14 13.77
N GLY A 68 -1.63 0.02 14.46
CA GLY A 68 -2.52 -0.52 15.48
C GLY A 68 -3.01 0.59 16.40
N LYS A 69 -4.29 0.50 16.82
CA LYS A 69 -4.80 1.33 17.92
C LYS A 69 -3.66 1.54 18.92
N PRO A 70 -3.28 2.78 19.26
CA PRO A 70 -2.32 2.98 20.33
C PRO A 70 -2.86 2.18 21.52
N LEU A 71 -2.04 1.26 22.04
CA LEU A 71 -2.40 0.55 23.26
C LEU A 71 -2.68 1.65 24.31
N PRO A 72 -3.85 1.62 24.99
CA PRO A 72 -4.20 2.60 26.00
C PRO A 72 -3.21 2.59 27.17
#